data_AF-A0A9E2JD19-F1
#
_entry.id   AF-A0A9E2JD19-F1
#
_cell.length_a   1.000
_cell.length_b   1.000
_cell.length_c   1.000
_cell.angle_alpha   90.00
_cell.angle_beta   90.00
_cell.angle_gamma   90.00
#
_symmetry.space_group_name_H-M   'P 1'
#
loop_
_entity.id
_entity.type
_entity.pdbx_description
1 polymer ?
#
loop_
_entity_poly.entity_id
_entity_poly.type
_entity_poly.pdbx_seq_one_letter_code
_entity_poly.pdbx_strand_id
1 'polypeptide(L)'
;MKAALDELMNLLETHLSLYGQLAGLLDREQAALLELDVVGLQKMAKTKETLSLKIRLHLPALTESIRSTARALGLPESPLPVLAQMASAAPEPWANRLNRASLALARLKREVGRHNEINRHFVQESLDMIAGHLSILTGAATKSRESGYQSNGQRTAGPSYGPVKLNREV
;
A
#
# COMPACT_ATOMS: atom_id res chain seq x y z
N MET A 1 -25.94 -4.64 -28.27
CA MET A 1 -26.10 -5.22 -26.91
C MET A 1 -25.08 -6.33 -26.64
N LYS A 2 -25.12 -7.49 -27.33
CA LYS A 2 -24.13 -8.58 -27.10
C LYS A 2 -22.66 -8.14 -27.27
N ALA A 3 -22.33 -7.46 -28.37
CA ALA A 3 -20.97 -6.98 -28.62
C ALA A 3 -20.41 -6.07 -27.53
N ALA A 4 -21.24 -5.17 -26.97
CA ALA A 4 -20.82 -4.28 -25.87
C ALA A 4 -20.54 -5.05 -24.57
N LEU A 5 -21.36 -6.06 -24.26
CA LEU A 5 -21.15 -6.93 -23.11
C LEU A 5 -19.89 -7.79 -23.26
N ASP A 6 -19.62 -8.32 -24.45
CA ASP A 6 -18.42 -9.12 -24.70
C ASP A 6 -17.14 -8.25 -24.63
N GLU A 7 -17.19 -7.03 -25.17
CA GLU A 7 -16.11 -6.05 -25.03
C GLU A 7 -15.85 -5.67 -23.56
N LEU A 8 -16.90 -5.40 -22.79
CA LEU A 8 -16.80 -5.14 -21.36
C LEU A 8 -16.17 -6.32 -20.61
N MET A 9 -16.56 -7.55 -20.93
CA MET A 9 -16.00 -8.75 -20.31
C MET A 9 -14.51 -8.89 -20.60
N ASN A 10 -14.07 -8.69 -21.84
CA ASN A 10 -12.65 -8.73 -22.21
C ASN A 10 -11.84 -7.68 -21.44
N LEU A 11 -12.38 -6.48 -21.29
CA LEU A 11 -11.74 -5.40 -20.52
C LEU A 11 -11.72 -5.73 -19.02
N LEU A 12 -12.78 -6.32 -18.47
CA LEU A 12 -12.82 -6.76 -17.07
C LEU A 12 -11.82 -7.89 -16.79
N GLU A 13 -11.69 -8.86 -17.70
CA GLU A 13 -10.69 -9.94 -17.59
C GLU A 13 -9.26 -9.40 -17.64
N THR A 14 -9.00 -8.46 -18.55
CA THR A 14 -7.71 -7.76 -18.63
C THR A 14 -7.43 -7.00 -17.33
N HIS A 15 -8.43 -6.30 -16.80
CA HIS A 15 -8.30 -5.56 -15.54
C HIS A 15 -8.06 -6.50 -14.34
N LEU A 16 -8.77 -7.63 -14.28
CA LEU A 16 -8.55 -8.68 -13.28
C LEU A 16 -7.13 -9.25 -13.36
N SER A 17 -6.64 -9.54 -14.55
CA SER A 17 -5.28 -10.04 -14.77
C SER A 17 -4.22 -9.03 -14.30
N LEU A 18 -4.40 -7.74 -14.59
CA LEU A 18 -3.49 -6.69 -14.12
C LEU A 18 -3.48 -6.59 -12.59
N TYR A 19 -4.64 -6.67 -11.93
CA TYR A 19 -4.72 -6.68 -10.47
C TYR A 19 -4.14 -7.96 -9.85
N GLY A 20 -4.33 -9.12 -10.49
CA GLY A 20 -3.71 -10.37 -10.06
C GLY A 20 -2.19 -10.32 -10.16
N GLN A 21 -1.65 -9.76 -11.24
CA GLN A 21 -0.22 -9.50 -11.38
C GLN A 21 0.30 -8.55 -10.30
N LEU A 22 -0.48 -7.53 -9.92
CA LEU A 22 -0.11 -6.59 -8.88
C LEU A 22 -0.06 -7.27 -7.52
N ALA A 23 -1.09 -8.05 -7.18
CA ALA A 23 -1.14 -8.81 -5.93
C ALA A 23 0.07 -9.75 -5.81
N GLY A 24 0.36 -10.54 -6.85
CA GLY A 24 1.52 -11.44 -6.84
C GLY A 24 2.87 -10.72 -6.84
N LEU A 25 2.96 -9.50 -7.37
CA LEU A 25 4.17 -8.68 -7.25
C LEU A 25 4.37 -8.20 -5.82
N LEU A 26 3.29 -7.79 -5.14
CA LEU A 26 3.34 -7.35 -3.74
C LEU A 26 3.69 -8.49 -2.78
N ASP A 27 3.20 -9.72 -3.04
CA ASP A 27 3.59 -10.92 -2.29
C ASP A 27 5.10 -11.18 -2.36
N ARG A 28 5.64 -11.11 -3.58
CA ARG A 28 7.08 -11.26 -3.79
C ARG A 28 7.87 -10.10 -3.16
N GLU A 29 7.29 -8.89 -3.13
CA GLU A 29 7.95 -7.71 -2.54
C GLU A 29 8.07 -7.90 -1.03
N GLN A 30 7.03 -8.45 -0.41
CA GLN A 30 7.05 -8.84 1.00
C GLN A 30 8.12 -9.90 1.28
N ALA A 31 8.25 -10.92 0.44
CA ALA A 31 9.30 -11.93 0.57
C ALA A 31 10.71 -11.33 0.44
N ALA A 32 10.94 -10.48 -0.56
CA ALA A 32 12.23 -9.81 -0.77
C ALA A 32 12.58 -8.83 0.36
N LEU A 33 11.57 -8.17 0.97
CA LEU A 33 11.74 -7.33 2.15
C LEU A 33 12.22 -8.16 3.36
N LEU A 34 11.67 -9.35 3.56
CA LEU A 34 12.09 -10.28 4.63
C LEU A 34 13.51 -10.81 4.41
N GLU A 35 13.91 -11.01 3.15
CA GLU A 35 15.26 -11.49 2.78
C GLU A 35 16.31 -10.37 2.66
N LEU A 36 15.91 -9.10 2.83
CA LEU A 36 16.77 -7.92 2.65
C LEU A 36 17.43 -7.82 1.26
N ASP A 37 16.79 -8.35 0.22
CA ASP A 37 17.30 -8.28 -1.17
C ASP A 37 17.04 -6.90 -1.79
N VAL A 38 17.94 -5.97 -1.52
CA VAL A 38 17.87 -4.57 -2.01
C VAL A 38 17.84 -4.50 -3.55
N VAL A 39 18.56 -5.40 -4.24
CA VAL A 39 18.62 -5.40 -5.72
C VAL A 39 17.31 -5.93 -6.31
N GLY A 40 16.75 -6.98 -5.71
CA GLY A 40 15.41 -7.49 -6.02
C GLY A 40 14.36 -6.40 -5.84
N LEU A 41 14.34 -5.72 -4.69
CA LEU A 41 13.37 -4.66 -4.38
C LEU A 41 13.39 -3.53 -5.41
N GLN A 42 14.56 -3.10 -5.90
CA GLN A 42 14.63 -2.07 -6.94
C GLN A 42 14.02 -2.52 -8.27
N LYS A 43 14.27 -3.78 -8.71
CA LYS A 43 13.64 -4.33 -9.92
C LYS A 43 12.13 -4.43 -9.76
N MET A 44 11.68 -4.80 -8.57
CA MET A 44 10.26 -4.92 -8.24
C MET A 44 9.56 -3.56 -8.20
N ALA A 45 10.22 -2.51 -7.68
CA ALA A 45 9.70 -1.15 -7.70
C ALA A 45 9.43 -0.66 -9.13
N LYS A 46 10.37 -0.88 -10.07
CA LYS A 46 10.18 -0.54 -11.49
C LYS A 46 9.02 -1.33 -12.13
N THR A 47 8.90 -2.61 -11.79
CA THR A 47 7.82 -3.47 -12.28
C THR A 47 6.46 -3.00 -11.74
N LYS A 48 6.41 -2.59 -10.48
CA LYS A 48 5.22 -2.05 -9.79
C LYS A 48 4.77 -0.74 -10.43
N GLU A 49 5.71 0.15 -10.73
CA GLU A 49 5.44 1.41 -11.43
C GLU A 49 4.85 1.15 -12.82
N THR A 50 5.49 0.28 -13.60
CA THR A 50 5.03 -0.11 -14.94
C THR A 50 3.62 -0.68 -14.90
N LEU A 51 3.34 -1.58 -13.95
CA LEU A 51 2.03 -2.20 -13.81
C LEU A 51 0.96 -1.20 -13.36
N SER A 52 1.32 -0.28 -12.46
CA SER A 52 0.43 0.80 -12.01
C SER A 52 0.05 1.74 -13.16
N LEU A 53 1.01 2.06 -14.05
CA LEU A 53 0.76 2.83 -15.26
C LEU A 53 -0.18 2.07 -16.21
N LYS A 54 0.04 0.78 -16.44
CA LYS A 54 -0.86 -0.06 -17.26
C LYS A 54 -2.29 -0.06 -16.71
N ILE A 55 -2.46 -0.19 -15.39
CA ILE A 55 -3.78 -0.10 -14.75
C ILE A 55 -4.43 1.27 -15.02
N ARG A 56 -3.69 2.36 -14.83
CA ARG A 56 -4.21 3.73 -15.07
C ARG A 56 -4.62 3.94 -16.53
N LEU A 57 -3.82 3.48 -17.48
CA LEU A 57 -4.11 3.60 -18.92
C LEU A 57 -5.31 2.75 -19.35
N HIS A 58 -5.58 1.66 -18.64
CA HIS A 58 -6.72 0.79 -18.91
C HIS A 58 -8.06 1.34 -18.38
N LEU A 59 -8.03 2.18 -17.33
CA LEU A 59 -9.25 2.68 -16.67
C LEU A 59 -10.18 3.48 -17.60
N PRO A 60 -9.71 4.39 -18.46
CA PRO A 60 -10.58 5.13 -19.38
C PRO A 60 -11.37 4.22 -20.32
N ALA A 61 -10.70 3.24 -20.93
CA ALA A 61 -11.34 2.28 -21.85
C ALA A 61 -12.40 1.43 -21.13
N LEU A 62 -12.09 0.96 -19.91
CA LEU A 62 -13.05 0.23 -19.09
C LEU A 62 -14.25 1.10 -18.71
N THR A 63 -14.02 2.37 -18.38
CA THR A 63 -15.08 3.32 -17.99
C THR A 63 -16.02 3.61 -19.15
N GLU A 64 -15.47 3.79 -20.35
CA GLU A 64 -16.27 3.99 -21.57
C GLU A 64 -17.05 2.74 -21.95
N SER A 65 -16.46 1.55 -21.78
CA SER A 65 -17.16 0.28 -22.00
C SER A 65 -18.30 0.05 -20.99
N ILE A 66 -18.11 0.43 -19.72
CA ILE A 66 -19.19 0.42 -18.72
C ILE A 66 -20.31 1.36 -19.13
N ARG A 67 -19.99 2.57 -19.59
CA ARG A 67 -20.98 3.57 -20.03
C ARG A 67 -21.77 3.10 -21.24
N SER A 68 -21.10 2.60 -22.27
CA SER A 68 -21.75 2.08 -23.47
C SER A 68 -22.62 0.86 -23.17
N THR A 69 -22.18 -0.01 -22.27
CA THR A 69 -22.96 -1.17 -21.81
C THR A 69 -24.16 -0.74 -20.96
N ALA A 70 -23.99 0.25 -20.07
CA ALA A 70 -25.09 0.83 -19.30
C ALA A 70 -26.18 1.40 -20.21
N ARG A 71 -25.78 2.18 -21.23
CA ARG A 71 -26.67 2.70 -22.27
C ARG A 71 -27.42 1.57 -22.99
N ALA A 72 -26.71 0.50 -23.36
CA ALA A 72 -27.30 -0.66 -24.01
C ALA A 72 -28.30 -1.42 -23.13
N LEU A 73 -28.13 -1.38 -21.80
CA LEU A 73 -29.00 -2.00 -20.80
C LEU A 73 -30.12 -1.06 -20.30
N GLY A 74 -30.18 0.18 -20.78
CA GLY A 74 -31.16 1.18 -20.32
C GLY A 74 -30.88 1.72 -18.91
N LEU A 75 -29.65 1.60 -18.42
CA LEU A 75 -29.22 2.13 -17.11
C LEU A 75 -28.73 3.58 -17.23
N PRO A 76 -28.82 4.38 -16.17
CA PRO A 76 -28.27 5.73 -16.15
C PRO A 76 -26.74 5.71 -16.33
N GLU A 77 -26.22 6.64 -17.13
CA GLU A 77 -24.77 6.81 -17.37
C GLU A 77 -24.07 7.65 -16.30
N SER A 78 -24.85 8.39 -15.50
CA SER A 78 -24.36 9.25 -14.42
C SER A 78 -25.33 9.23 -13.23
N PRO A 79 -24.89 8.79 -12.03
CA PRO A 79 -23.58 8.20 -11.75
C PRO A 79 -23.37 6.87 -12.49
N LEU A 80 -22.10 6.50 -12.74
CA LEU A 80 -21.79 5.22 -13.39
C LEU A 80 -22.35 4.05 -12.57
N PRO A 81 -23.05 3.09 -13.20
CA PRO A 81 -23.67 1.99 -12.49
C PRO A 81 -22.61 1.02 -11.97
N VAL A 82 -22.89 0.41 -10.83
CA VAL A 82 -22.04 -0.63 -10.25
C VAL A 82 -22.19 -1.92 -11.08
N LEU A 83 -21.13 -2.71 -11.23
CA LEU A 83 -21.17 -3.99 -11.96
C LEU A 83 -22.30 -4.92 -11.48
N ALA A 84 -22.66 -4.88 -10.19
CA ALA A 84 -23.79 -5.63 -9.64
C ALA A 84 -25.15 -5.15 -10.20
N GLN A 85 -25.33 -3.85 -10.41
CA GLN A 85 -26.55 -3.28 -11.01
C GLN A 85 -26.64 -3.65 -12.50
N MET A 86 -25.50 -3.65 -13.20
CA MET A 86 -25.41 -4.11 -14.59
C MET A 86 -25.70 -5.61 -14.71
N ALA A 87 -25.23 -6.43 -13.76
CA ALA A 87 -25.51 -7.85 -13.73
C ALA A 87 -27.02 -8.13 -13.58
N SER A 88 -27.72 -7.37 -12.74
CA SER A 88 -29.18 -7.51 -12.57
C SER A 88 -29.99 -7.10 -13.81
N ALA A 89 -29.48 -6.19 -14.64
CA ALA A 89 -30.12 -5.75 -15.87
C ALA A 89 -29.72 -6.57 -17.11
N ALA A 90 -28.62 -7.33 -17.03
CA ALA A 90 -28.11 -8.11 -18.14
C ALA A 90 -28.85 -9.45 -18.29
N PRO A 91 -29.03 -9.94 -19.53
CA PRO A 91 -29.51 -11.30 -19.74
C PRO A 91 -28.45 -12.35 -19.33
N GLU A 92 -28.90 -13.58 -19.06
CA GLU A 92 -27.98 -14.72 -18.95
C GLU A 92 -27.36 -15.04 -20.33
N PRO A 93 -26.07 -15.47 -20.39
CA PRO A 93 -25.16 -15.82 -19.30
C PRO A 93 -24.33 -14.66 -18.73
N TRP A 94 -24.51 -13.43 -19.23
CA TRP A 94 -23.65 -12.29 -18.89
C TRP A 94 -23.86 -11.80 -17.45
N ALA A 95 -25.08 -11.88 -16.92
CA ALA A 95 -25.40 -11.57 -15.53
C ALA A 95 -24.48 -12.33 -14.54
N ASN A 96 -24.39 -13.65 -14.68
CA ASN A 96 -23.52 -14.48 -13.86
C ASN A 96 -22.03 -14.12 -14.01
N ARG A 97 -21.57 -13.83 -15.25
CA ARG A 97 -20.17 -13.46 -15.50
C ARG A 97 -19.81 -12.12 -14.87
N LEU A 98 -20.68 -11.11 -14.98
CA LEU A 98 -20.50 -9.80 -14.36
C LEU A 98 -20.46 -9.88 -12.84
N ASN A 99 -21.35 -10.68 -12.23
CA ASN A 99 -21.33 -10.91 -10.78
C ASN A 99 -20.03 -11.55 -10.32
N ARG A 100 -19.54 -12.58 -11.01
CA ARG A 100 -18.25 -13.21 -10.70
C ARG A 100 -17.09 -12.24 -10.83
N ALA A 101 -17.06 -11.46 -11.92
CA ALA A 101 -16.02 -10.45 -12.14
C ALA A 101 -16.03 -9.36 -11.06
N SER A 102 -17.22 -8.90 -10.66
CA SER A 102 -17.40 -7.92 -9.58
C SER A 102 -16.83 -8.41 -8.25
N LEU A 103 -17.18 -9.65 -7.86
CA LEU A 103 -16.68 -10.26 -6.62
C LEU A 103 -15.16 -10.46 -6.66
N ALA A 104 -14.62 -10.93 -7.79
CA ALA A 104 -13.19 -11.13 -7.97
C ALA A 104 -12.42 -9.80 -7.88
N LEU A 105 -12.91 -8.74 -8.53
CA LEU A 105 -12.30 -7.41 -8.45
C LEU A 105 -12.34 -6.84 -7.03
N ALA A 106 -13.47 -6.98 -6.34
CA ALA A 106 -13.62 -6.51 -4.96
C ALA A 106 -12.68 -7.25 -3.99
N ARG A 107 -12.44 -8.54 -4.22
CA ARG A 107 -11.45 -9.32 -3.47
C ARG A 107 -10.03 -8.84 -3.76
N LEU A 108 -9.63 -8.76 -5.03
CA LEU A 108 -8.28 -8.35 -5.43
C LEU A 108 -7.93 -6.94 -4.98
N LYS A 109 -8.87 -5.98 -5.05
CA LYS A 109 -8.65 -4.62 -4.56
C LYS A 109 -8.37 -4.59 -3.05
N ARG A 110 -9.11 -5.37 -2.26
CA ARG A 110 -8.87 -5.48 -0.81
C ARG A 110 -7.52 -6.11 -0.52
N GLU A 111 -7.15 -7.15 -1.25
CA GLU A 111 -5.88 -7.86 -1.09
C GLU A 111 -4.67 -6.96 -1.42
N VAL A 112 -4.71 -6.27 -2.56
CA VAL A 112 -3.71 -5.27 -2.94
C VAL A 112 -3.62 -4.14 -1.89
N GLY A 113 -4.76 -3.64 -1.41
CA GLY A 113 -4.80 -2.62 -0.36
C GLY A 113 -4.09 -3.08 0.92
N ARG A 114 -4.41 -4.30 1.38
CA ARG A 114 -3.80 -4.92 2.56
C ARG A 114 -2.29 -5.12 2.40
N HIS A 115 -1.81 -5.65 1.27
CA HIS A 115 -0.37 -5.85 1.06
C HIS A 115 0.38 -4.52 1.01
N ASN A 116 -0.20 -3.49 0.40
CA ASN A 116 0.43 -2.18 0.35
C ASN A 116 0.55 -1.54 1.74
N GLU A 117 -0.46 -1.72 2.59
CA GLU A 117 -0.43 -1.25 3.98
C GLU A 117 0.62 -1.98 4.82
N ILE A 118 0.70 -3.31 4.70
CA ILE A 118 1.72 -4.12 5.38
C ILE A 118 3.13 -3.75 4.93
N ASN A 119 3.37 -3.64 3.62
CA ASN A 119 4.69 -3.28 3.09
C ASN A 119 5.09 -1.87 3.54
N ARG A 120 4.16 -0.92 3.58
CA ARG A 120 4.42 0.44 4.10
C ARG A 120 4.80 0.42 5.58
N HIS A 121 4.11 -0.36 6.41
CA HIS A 121 4.43 -0.50 7.82
C HIS A 121 5.83 -1.09 8.02
N PHE A 122 6.13 -2.19 7.35
CA PHE A 122 7.42 -2.88 7.46
C PHE A 122 8.60 -1.99 7.03
N VAL A 123 8.44 -1.24 5.93
CA VAL A 123 9.47 -0.29 5.47
C VAL A 123 9.68 0.82 6.50
N GLN A 124 8.61 1.36 7.10
CA GLN A 124 8.73 2.40 8.12
C GLN A 124 9.46 1.87 9.38
N GLU A 125 9.08 0.71 9.89
CA GLU A 125 9.75 0.10 11.05
C GLU A 125 11.23 -0.20 10.77
N SER A 126 11.54 -0.69 9.56
CA SER A 126 12.92 -0.95 9.13
C SER A 126 13.74 0.34 9.08
N LEU A 127 13.16 1.42 8.56
CA LEU A 127 13.80 2.74 8.52
C LEU A 127 14.00 3.33 9.93
N ASP A 128 13.01 3.19 10.82
CA ASP A 128 13.08 3.67 12.20
C ASP A 128 14.18 2.92 12.98
N MET A 129 14.31 1.61 12.75
CA MET A 129 15.38 0.80 13.34
C MET A 129 16.77 1.22 12.83
N ILE A 130 16.93 1.41 11.52
CA ILE A 130 18.20 1.90 10.92
C ILE A 130 18.54 3.29 11.46
N ALA A 131 17.56 4.19 11.56
CA ALA A 131 17.76 5.53 12.12
C ALA A 131 18.17 5.48 13.61
N GLY A 132 17.56 4.58 14.38
CA GLY A 132 17.93 4.33 15.78
C GLY A 132 19.37 3.83 15.92
N HIS A 133 19.78 2.84 15.11
CA HIS A 133 21.15 2.33 15.09
C HIS A 133 22.16 3.40 14.66
N LEU A 134 21.84 4.20 13.64
CA LEU A 134 22.68 5.33 13.23
C LEU A 134 22.78 6.40 14.31
N SER A 135 21.70 6.69 15.06
CA SER A 135 21.72 7.64 16.17
C SER A 135 22.63 7.19 17.32
N ILE A 136 22.68 5.88 17.59
CA ILE A 136 23.61 5.28 18.56
C ILE A 136 25.05 5.40 18.05
N LEU A 137 25.32 5.00 16.79
CA LEU A 137 26.66 5.01 16.21
C LEU A 137 27.24 6.42 16.03
N THR A 138 26.41 7.40 15.67
CA THR A 138 26.82 8.80 15.47
C THR A 138 26.87 9.59 16.77
N GLY A 139 26.48 8.99 17.90
CA GLY A 139 26.41 9.66 19.19
C GLY A 139 25.38 10.79 19.23
N ALA A 140 24.47 10.87 18.27
CA ALA A 140 23.40 11.87 18.26
C ALA A 140 22.47 11.69 19.47
N ALA A 141 22.24 10.46 19.92
CA ALA A 141 21.53 10.16 21.16
C ALA A 141 22.30 10.58 22.44
N THR A 142 23.63 10.68 22.38
CA THR A 142 24.48 11.10 23.52
C THR A 142 24.67 12.61 23.62
N LYS A 143 24.38 13.40 22.57
CA LYS A 143 24.49 14.87 22.63
C LYS A 143 23.44 15.54 23.51
N SER A 144 22.38 14.84 23.92
CA SER A 144 21.35 15.36 24.83
C SER A 144 21.67 15.19 26.32
N ARG A 145 22.84 14.64 26.67
CA ARG A 145 23.32 14.54 28.05
C ARG A 145 24.78 14.95 28.14
N GLU A 146 25.06 16.24 27.94
CA GLU A 146 26.31 16.82 28.43
C GLU A 146 26.29 16.90 29.97
N SER A 147 26.44 15.74 30.62
CA SER A 147 27.15 15.67 31.89
C SER A 147 28.54 15.15 31.56
N GLY A 148 29.36 16.04 31.01
CA GLY A 148 30.77 15.79 30.76
C GLY A 148 31.58 16.05 32.02
N TYR A 149 32.67 15.31 32.18
CA TYR A 149 33.72 15.66 33.12
C TYR A 149 34.64 16.69 32.45
N GLN A 150 34.90 17.80 33.12
CA GLN A 150 35.94 18.75 32.73
C GLN A 150 37.33 18.09 32.82
N SER A 151 38.34 18.68 32.16
CA SER A 151 39.72 18.18 32.16
C SER A 151 40.37 18.13 33.55
N ASN A 152 39.75 18.75 34.56
CA ASN A 152 40.12 18.68 35.98
C ASN A 152 39.39 17.57 36.76
N GLY A 153 38.59 16.73 36.10
CA GLY A 153 37.81 15.65 36.73
C GLY A 153 36.52 16.11 37.41
N GLN A 154 36.05 17.35 37.24
CA GLN A 154 34.78 17.82 37.80
C GLN A 154 33.62 17.66 36.81
N ARG A 155 32.45 17.19 37.27
CA ARG A 155 31.24 17.09 36.44
C ARG A 155 30.66 18.48 36.16
N THR A 156 30.23 18.74 34.93
CA THR A 156 29.41 19.92 34.62
C THR A 156 28.07 19.84 35.36
N ALA A 157 27.82 20.82 36.23
CA ALA A 157 26.61 20.90 37.02
C ALA A 157 25.39 21.17 36.10
N GLY A 158 24.44 20.22 36.06
CA GLY A 158 23.08 20.49 35.58
C GLY A 158 22.33 21.43 36.54
N PRO A 159 21.16 21.95 36.14
CA PRO A 159 20.43 22.95 36.92
C PRO A 159 20.17 22.46 38.35
N SER A 160 20.64 23.28 39.29
CA SER A 160 20.58 23.06 40.73
C SER A 160 19.13 23.01 41.23
N TYR A 161 18.57 21.81 41.38
CA TYR A 161 17.56 21.60 42.41
C TYR A 161 18.31 21.42 43.73
N GLY A 162 18.02 22.28 44.70
CA GLY A 162 18.78 22.45 45.94
C GLY A 162 18.98 21.16 46.76
N PRO A 163 19.84 21.20 47.78
CA PRO A 163 20.32 20.01 48.46
C PRO A 163 19.17 19.27 49.17
N VAL A 164 18.90 18.04 48.73
CA VAL A 164 18.10 17.08 49.50
C VAL A 164 18.93 16.65 50.70
N LYS A 165 18.57 17.15 51.89
CA LYS A 165 19.12 16.69 53.16
C LYS A 165 18.70 15.23 53.37
N LEU A 166 19.64 14.30 53.22
CA LEU A 166 19.50 12.93 53.69
C LEU A 166 19.76 12.92 55.20
N ASN A 167 18.73 13.15 56.00
CA ASN A 167 18.78 12.82 57.41
C ASN A 167 18.80 11.29 57.52
N ARG A 168 19.92 10.74 57.99
CA ARG A 168 20.04 9.35 58.41
C ARG A 168 19.88 9.36 59.93
N GLU A 169 18.72 8.96 60.42
CA GLU A 169 18.52 8.69 61.85
C GLU A 169 19.35 7.48 62.24
N VAL A 170 20.02 7.59 63.40
CA VAL A 170 20.69 6.51 64.13
C VAL A 170 19.86 6.24 65.38
#